data_AF-A0A1C6R537-F1
#
_entry.id   AF-A0A1C6R537-F1
#
_cell.length_a   1.000
_cell.length_b   1.000
_cell.length_c   1.000
_cell.angle_alpha   90.00
_cell.angle_beta   90.00
_cell.angle_gamma   90.00
#
_symmetry.space_group_name_H-M   'P 1'
#
loop_
_entity.id
_entity.type
_entity.pdbx_description
1 polymer ?
#
loop_
_entity_poly.entity_id
_entity_poly.type
_entity_poly.pdbx_seq_one_letter_code
_entity_poly.pdbx_strand_id
1 'polypeptide(L)'
;MVIQCKRYAPKRKIPSREVRDLLGAKVHFKADVAIFVATTYFSGPAEMFAAENDILAVHRDHFGLWNNGASLLSLSAVNGTGQGDRRHRERWKETYG
;
A
#
# COMPACT_ATOMS: atom_id res chain seq x y z
N MET A 1 10.04 11.04 9.02
CA MET A 1 9.33 9.95 8.31
C MET A 1 8.19 9.43 9.18
N VAL A 2 7.03 9.15 8.60
CA VAL A 2 5.90 8.48 9.27
C VAL A 2 5.54 7.20 8.54
N ILE A 3 5.16 6.16 9.30
CA ILE A 3 4.73 4.88 8.75
C ILE A 3 3.46 4.42 9.45
N GLN A 4 2.50 3.93 8.67
CA GLN A 4 1.31 3.26 9.19
C GLN A 4 1.25 1.84 8.67
N CYS A 5 1.12 0.88 9.57
CA CYS A 5 0.99 -0.54 9.26
C CYS A 5 -0.41 -1.03 9.61
N LYS A 6 -1.08 -1.70 8.67
CA LYS A 6 -2.42 -2.27 8.88
C LYS A 6 -2.50 -3.72 8.42
N ARG A 7 -3.10 -4.56 9.26
CA ARG A 7 -3.42 -5.95 8.94
C ARG A 7 -4.93 -6.13 8.84
N TYR A 8 -5.45 -6.24 7.63
CA TYR A 8 -6.87 -6.53 7.35
C TYR A 8 -7.01 -7.93 6.77
N ALA A 9 -8.23 -8.49 6.85
CA ALA A 9 -8.56 -9.72 6.14
C ALA A 9 -8.33 -9.55 4.63
N PRO A 10 -7.88 -10.59 3.89
CA PRO A 10 -7.51 -10.45 2.47
C PRO A 10 -8.60 -9.91 1.54
N LYS A 11 -9.88 -10.08 1.90
CA LYS A 11 -11.03 -9.58 1.14
C LYS A 11 -11.41 -8.12 1.45
N ARG A 12 -10.83 -7.52 2.50
CA ARG A 12 -11.09 -6.13 2.89
C ARG A 12 -9.98 -5.24 2.36
N LYS A 13 -10.36 -4.18 1.66
CA LYS A 13 -9.43 -3.19 1.13
C LYS A 13 -9.22 -2.04 2.11
N ILE A 14 -8.05 -1.40 2.04
CA ILE A 14 -7.80 -0.15 2.76
C ILE A 14 -8.61 0.98 2.11
N PRO A 15 -9.49 1.67 2.85
CA PRO A 15 -10.27 2.80 2.34
C PRO A 15 -9.47 4.11 2.37
N SER A 16 -9.87 5.09 1.57
CA SER A 16 -9.18 6.40 1.48
C SER A 16 -9.15 7.17 2.80
N ARG A 17 -10.06 6.89 3.74
CA ARG A 17 -10.02 7.48 5.09
C ARG A 17 -8.71 7.17 5.81
N GLU A 18 -8.25 5.92 5.79
CA GLU A 18 -7.01 5.54 6.47
C GLU A 18 -5.80 6.26 5.86
N VAL A 19 -5.75 6.38 4.54
CA VAL A 19 -4.66 7.08 3.84
C VAL A 19 -4.67 8.58 4.16
N ARG A 20 -5.86 9.19 4.27
CA ARG A 20 -6.01 10.58 4.72
C ARG A 20 -5.54 10.79 6.16
N ASP A 21 -5.78 9.82 7.05
CA ASP A 21 -5.30 9.89 8.43
C ASP A 21 -3.75 9.88 8.46
N LEU A 22 -3.10 9.07 7.62
CA LEU A 22 -1.64 9.09 7.46
C LEU A 22 -1.13 10.42 6.86
N LEU A 23 -1.85 10.99 5.89
CA LEU A 23 -1.51 12.32 5.36
C LEU A 23 -1.55 13.38 6.46
N GLY A 24 -2.57 13.37 7.31
CA GLY A 24 -2.66 14.23 8.48
C GLY A 24 -1.45 14.08 9.41
N ALA A 25 -1.02 12.85 9.67
CA ALA A 25 0.19 12.59 10.45
C ALA A 25 1.46 13.11 9.77
N LYS A 26 1.61 12.93 8.45
CA LYS A 26 2.73 13.46 7.65
C LYS A 26 2.86 14.98 7.85
N VAL A 27 1.76 15.71 7.70
CA VAL A 27 1.71 17.17 7.88
C VAL A 27 2.01 17.57 9.33
N HIS A 28 1.33 16.94 10.30
CA HIS A 28 1.47 17.29 11.71
C HIS A 28 2.92 17.13 12.21
N PHE A 29 3.57 16.03 11.86
CA PHE A 29 4.96 15.75 12.25
C PHE A 29 6.00 16.36 11.30
N LYS A 30 5.57 17.13 10.29
CA LYS A 30 6.45 17.72 9.27
C LYS A 30 7.39 16.67 8.65
N ALA A 31 6.85 15.49 8.37
CA ALA A 31 7.63 14.38 7.85
C ALA A 31 7.77 14.47 6.33
N ASP A 32 9.01 14.33 5.83
CA ASP A 32 9.28 14.35 4.39
C ASP A 32 8.71 13.12 3.67
N VAL A 33 8.69 11.98 4.37
CA VAL A 33 8.32 10.67 3.82
C VAL A 33 7.17 10.08 4.63
N ALA A 34 6.14 9.58 3.91
CA ALA A 34 5.04 8.82 4.46
C ALA A 34 4.88 7.46 3.74
N ILE A 35 4.75 6.40 4.52
CA ILE A 35 4.62 5.02 4.00
C ILE A 35 3.38 4.36 4.62
N PHE A 36 2.52 3.81 3.78
CA PHE A 36 1.39 3.00 4.21
C PHE A 36 1.65 1.54 3.86
N VAL A 37 1.81 0.68 4.86
CA VAL A 37 2.02 -0.76 4.67
C VAL A 37 0.76 -1.54 5.02
N ALA A 38 0.31 -2.40 4.12
CA ALA A 38 -0.86 -3.24 4.34
C ALA A 38 -0.62 -4.69 3.89
N THR A 39 -1.10 -5.65 4.68
CA THR A 39 -1.17 -7.07 4.27
C THR A 39 -2.36 -7.38 3.34
N THR A 40 -3.00 -6.34 2.82
CA THR A 40 -4.11 -6.39 1.87
C THR A 40 -3.88 -5.34 0.77
N TYR A 41 -4.86 -5.14 -0.10
CA TYR A 41 -4.84 -4.13 -1.16
C TYR A 41 -5.56 -2.84 -0.73
N PHE A 42 -5.29 -1.75 -1.42
CA PHE A 42 -6.01 -0.49 -1.27
C PHE A 42 -7.26 -0.50 -2.18
N SER A 43 -8.27 0.31 -1.85
CA SER A 43 -9.29 0.63 -2.86
C SER A 43 -8.66 1.48 -3.96
N GLY A 44 -9.24 1.48 -5.17
CA GLY A 44 -8.76 2.33 -6.26
C GLY A 44 -8.65 3.80 -5.85
N PRO A 45 -9.69 4.39 -5.22
CA PRO A 45 -9.60 5.75 -4.70
C PRO A 45 -8.55 5.94 -3.60
N ALA A 46 -8.22 4.92 -2.82
CA ALA A 46 -7.20 5.03 -1.77
C ALA A 46 -5.78 4.97 -2.35
N GLU A 47 -5.56 4.11 -3.35
CA GLU A 47 -4.30 4.03 -4.08
C GLU A 47 -4.02 5.32 -4.85
N MET A 48 -5.01 5.82 -5.60
CA MET A 48 -4.90 7.07 -6.35
C MET A 48 -4.59 8.23 -5.41
N PHE A 49 -5.31 8.34 -4.29
CA PHE A 49 -5.06 9.37 -3.28
C PHE A 49 -3.65 9.25 -2.66
N ALA A 50 -3.14 8.04 -2.43
CA ALA A 50 -1.79 7.85 -1.92
C ALA A 50 -0.74 8.35 -2.92
N ALA A 51 -0.90 7.99 -4.20
CA ALA A 51 0.01 8.41 -5.28
C ALA A 51 0.02 9.93 -5.46
N GLU A 52 -1.16 10.57 -5.48
CA GLU A 52 -1.31 12.03 -5.61
C GLU A 52 -0.70 12.84 -4.45
N ASN A 53 -0.48 12.22 -3.29
CA ASN A 53 -0.02 12.90 -2.07
C ASN A 53 1.38 12.45 -1.61
N ASP A 54 2.15 11.83 -2.51
CA ASP A 54 3.50 11.30 -2.23
C ASP A 54 3.51 10.39 -0.99
N ILE A 55 2.53 9.49 -0.90
CA ILE A 55 2.46 8.42 0.10
C ILE A 55 2.82 7.11 -0.61
N LEU A 56 3.83 6.42 -0.09
CA LEU A 56 4.22 5.12 -0.61
C LEU A 56 3.24 4.04 -0.13
N ALA A 57 2.39 3.55 -1.03
CA ALA A 57 1.39 2.52 -0.75
C ALA A 57 1.98 1.11 -0.97
N VAL A 58 2.44 0.49 0.11
CA VAL A 58 2.99 -0.87 0.12
C VAL A 58 1.86 -1.85 0.41
N HIS A 59 1.17 -2.30 -0.65
CA HIS A 59 0.21 -3.39 -0.56
C HIS A 59 0.92 -4.74 -0.44
N ARG A 60 0.16 -5.80 -0.14
CA ARG A 60 0.69 -7.14 0.15
C ARG A 60 1.74 -7.70 -0.83
N ASP A 61 1.62 -7.45 -2.12
CA ASP A 61 2.57 -7.99 -3.10
C ASP A 61 3.90 -7.20 -3.06
N HIS A 62 3.84 -5.87 -2.98
CA HIS A 62 5.01 -5.02 -2.70
C HIS A 62 5.63 -5.35 -1.34
N PHE A 63 4.81 -5.61 -0.32
CA PHE A 63 5.27 -6.03 1.00
C PHE A 63 6.02 -7.37 0.95
N GLY A 64 5.52 -8.33 0.16
CA GLY A 64 6.20 -9.60 -0.07
C GLY A 64 7.57 -9.42 -0.74
N LEU A 65 7.67 -8.56 -1.75
CA LEU A 65 8.96 -8.22 -2.39
C LEU A 65 9.92 -7.55 -1.40
N TRP A 66 9.43 -6.59 -0.60
CA TRP A 66 10.25 -5.94 0.42
C TRP A 66 10.77 -6.94 1.45
N ASN A 67 9.89 -7.81 1.95
CA ASN A 67 10.25 -8.85 2.92
C ASN A 67 11.28 -9.85 2.36
N ASN A 68 11.33 -10.01 1.04
CA ASN A 68 12.30 -10.85 0.34
C ASN A 68 13.57 -10.09 -0.10
N GLY A 69 13.80 -8.87 0.42
CA GLY A 69 15.03 -8.12 0.24
C GLY A 69 15.01 -7.01 -0.81
N ALA A 70 13.87 -6.78 -1.49
CA ALA A 70 13.75 -5.62 -2.38
C ALA A 70 13.85 -4.32 -1.56
N SER A 71 14.55 -3.31 -2.07
CA SER A 71 14.67 -2.03 -1.36
C SER A 71 13.37 -1.23 -1.46
N LEU A 72 13.08 -0.41 -0.45
CA LEU A 72 11.89 0.45 -0.47
C LEU A 72 11.93 1.45 -1.64
N LEU A 73 13.13 1.90 -2.04
CA LEU A 73 13.33 2.75 -3.22
C LEU A 73 12.87 2.05 -4.50
N SER A 74 13.17 0.76 -4.67
CA SER A 74 12.70 0.00 -5.84
C SER A 74 11.17 -0.09 -5.91
N LEU A 75 10.49 -0.11 -4.76
CA LEU A 75 9.02 -0.10 -4.70
C LEU A 75 8.41 1.26 -4.99
N SER A 76 9.12 2.36 -4.68
CA SER A 76 8.65 3.71 -5.01
C SER A 76 8.50 3.94 -6.51
N ALA A 77 9.35 3.31 -7.33
CA ALA A 77 9.30 3.41 -8.80
C ALA A 77 8.02 2.80 -9.40
N VAL A 78 7.32 1.94 -8.66
CA VAL A 78 6.09 1.26 -9.07
C VAL A 78 4.89 1.64 -8.17
N ASN A 79 5.03 2.70 -7.36
CA ASN A 79 3.96 3.16 -6.46
C ASN A 79 2.70 3.53 -7.26
N GLY A 80 1.53 3.14 -6.76
CA GLY A 80 0.25 3.36 -7.44
C GLY A 80 0.01 2.47 -8.66
N THR A 81 0.90 1.49 -8.91
CA THR A 81 0.74 0.49 -9.97
C THR A 81 0.73 -0.92 -9.36
N GLY A 82 0.22 -1.90 -10.10
CA GLY A 82 0.53 -3.29 -9.79
C GLY A 82 -0.28 -3.96 -8.67
N GLN A 83 -1.41 -3.40 -8.20
CA GLN A 83 -2.33 -4.08 -7.27
C GLN A 83 -3.06 -5.32 -7.82
N GLY A 84 -2.60 -5.83 -8.97
CA GLY A 84 -3.08 -7.04 -9.61
C GLY A 84 -4.39 -6.83 -10.37
N ASP A 85 -4.35 -7.16 -11.65
CA ASP A 85 -5.57 -7.33 -12.45
C ASP A 85 -6.38 -8.54 -11.93
N ARG A 86 -7.65 -8.66 -12.34
CA ARG A 86 -8.58 -9.71 -11.84
C ARG A 86 -7.97 -11.11 -11.93
N ARG A 87 -7.19 -11.39 -12.97
CA ARG A 87 -6.46 -12.65 -13.21
C ARG A 87 -5.37 -12.96 -12.16
N HIS A 88 -4.63 -11.95 -11.69
CA HIS A 88 -3.63 -12.15 -10.64
C HIS A 88 -4.30 -12.55 -9.31
N ARG A 89 -5.47 -11.95 -9.03
CA ARG A 89 -6.27 -12.27 -7.84
C ARG A 89 -6.92 -13.65 -7.92
N GLU A 90 -7.30 -14.10 -9.12
CA GLU A 90 -7.83 -15.45 -9.37
C GLU A 90 -6.76 -16.51 -9.13
N ARG A 91 -5.56 -16.35 -9.71
CA ARG A 91 -4.43 -17.28 -9.49
C ARG A 91 -4.04 -17.38 -8.02
N TRP A 92 -4.09 -16.28 -7.28
CA TRP A 92 -3.76 -16.29 -5.86
C TRP A 92 -4.79 -17.01 -4.99
N LYS A 93 -6.09 -16.92 -5.32
CA LYS A 93 -7.13 -17.75 -4.66
C LYS A 93 -6.87 -19.24 -4.86
N GLU A 94 -6.38 -19.62 -6.03
CA GLU A 94 -6.07 -21.01 -6.36
C GLU A 94 -4.85 -21.53 -5.60
N THR A 95 -3.89 -20.65 -5.27
CA THR A 95 -2.63 -21.04 -4.63
C THR A 95 -2.69 -21.01 -3.09
N TYR A 96 -3.52 -20.13 -2.51
CA TYR A 96 -3.53 -19.87 -1.05
C TYR A 96 -4.93 -19.76 -0.43
N GLY A 97 -6.00 -19.99 -1.21
CA GLY A 97 -7.40 -19.96 -0.75
C GLY A 97 -7.92 -21.34 -0.44
#